data_AF-A0A2N7WS50-F1
#
_entry.id   AF-A0A2N7WS50-F1
#
_cell.length_a   1.000
_cell.length_b   1.000
_cell.length_c   1.000
_cell.angle_alpha   90.00
_cell.angle_beta   90.00
_cell.angle_gamma   90.00
#
_symmetry.space_group_name_H-M   'P 1'
#
loop_
_entity.id
_entity.type
_entity.pdbx_description
1 polymer ?
#
loop_
_entity_poly.entity_id
_entity_poly.type
_entity_poly.pdbx_seq_one_letter_code
_entity_poly.pdbx_strand_id
1 'polypeptide(L)'
;MTHRPPYEDEGQFAVWRLKRSSRPVNCRSVVIAHGDVPVGESLALLLRLRGFTAVATSTMERLELMTEHWKPRALFIDTRLGRADDFRFVRNAASNPAFRNVLMVAMTSVFQHELPRDMRRIGFDGLCRRPCPVWQLAVMLESYFDPSADHS
;
A
#
# COMPACT_ATOMS: atom_id res chain seq x y z
N MET A 1 2.63 15.32 21.02
CA MET A 1 3.97 15.02 20.48
C MET A 1 3.83 13.87 19.50
N THR A 2 3.94 14.14 18.20
CA THR A 2 3.81 13.13 17.15
C THR A 2 5.00 12.18 17.22
N HIS A 3 4.77 10.93 17.64
CA HIS A 3 5.76 9.86 17.50
C HIS A 3 5.99 9.64 16.00
N ARG A 4 7.01 10.31 15.47
CA ARG A 4 7.57 10.01 14.15
C ARG A 4 8.20 8.63 14.25
N PRO A 5 7.73 7.61 13.51
CA PRO A 5 8.35 6.29 13.56
C PRO A 5 9.82 6.43 13.11
N PRO A 6 10.78 5.77 13.77
CA PRO A 6 12.22 6.01 13.60
C PRO A 6 12.83 5.60 12.25
N TYR A 7 12.03 5.40 11.21
CA TYR A 7 12.45 4.80 9.93
C TYR A 7 11.96 5.54 8.68
N GLU A 8 11.54 6.80 8.79
CA GLU A 8 11.30 7.65 7.61
C GLU A 8 12.63 8.03 6.95
N ASP A 9 13.27 7.06 6.29
CA ASP A 9 14.17 7.36 5.19
C ASP A 9 13.30 7.48 3.94
N GLU A 10 13.00 8.69 3.48
CA GLU A 10 12.26 8.92 2.22
C GLU A 10 12.96 8.25 1.01
N GLY A 11 14.23 7.90 1.15
CA GLY A 11 15.01 7.09 0.23
C GLY A 11 14.70 5.59 0.26
N GLN A 12 13.89 5.09 1.18
CA GLN A 12 13.47 3.68 1.21
C GLN A 12 11.98 3.50 1.49
N PHE A 13 11.37 4.39 2.27
CA PHE A 13 10.04 4.18 2.83
C PHE A 13 9.41 5.50 3.28
N ALA A 14 8.16 5.76 2.86
CA ALA A 14 7.44 6.95 3.30
C ALA A 14 5.92 6.73 3.32
N VAL A 15 5.23 7.31 4.31
CA VAL A 15 3.76 7.43 4.34
C VAL A 15 3.44 8.91 4.49
N TRP A 16 2.91 9.54 3.45
CA TRP A 16 2.59 10.97 3.47
C TRP A 16 1.16 11.24 3.92
N ARG A 17 0.27 10.26 3.73
CA ARG A 17 -1.14 10.35 4.10
C ARG A 17 -1.54 9.12 4.90
N LEU A 18 -1.42 9.21 6.22
CA LEU A 18 -1.95 8.17 7.09
C LEU A 18 -3.48 8.25 7.10
N LYS A 19 -4.12 7.59 6.13
CA LYS A 19 -5.56 7.32 6.18
C LYS A 19 -5.82 6.42 7.38
N ARG A 20 -6.83 6.70 8.20
CA ARG A 20 -7.17 5.87 9.36
C ARG A 20 -8.40 5.02 9.04
N SER A 21 -8.42 3.79 9.52
CA SER A 21 -9.59 2.92 9.36
C SER A 21 -10.65 3.25 10.41
N SER A 22 -11.71 3.97 10.03
CA SER A 22 -12.82 4.34 10.93
C SER A 22 -13.83 3.21 11.20
N ARG A 23 -13.56 1.97 10.78
CA ARG A 23 -14.45 0.81 10.98
C ARG A 23 -13.75 -0.21 11.88
N PRO A 24 -14.49 -0.93 12.74
CA PRO A 24 -13.93 -2.06 13.49
C PRO A 24 -13.19 -3.01 12.55
N VAL A 25 -12.14 -3.61 13.09
CA VAL A 25 -10.98 -4.19 12.39
C VAL A 25 -11.27 -5.60 11.86
N ASN A 26 -12.51 -5.89 11.43
CA ASN A 26 -12.91 -7.27 11.11
C ASN A 26 -12.20 -7.85 9.87
N CYS A 27 -11.55 -7.04 9.04
CA CYS A 27 -10.68 -7.54 7.97
C CYS A 27 -9.47 -6.60 7.77
N ARG A 28 -8.29 -7.00 8.27
CA ARG A 28 -7.01 -6.37 7.91
C ARG A 28 -6.59 -6.81 6.50
N SER A 29 -7.43 -6.52 5.51
CA SER A 29 -7.31 -7.01 4.14
C SER A 29 -6.33 -6.21 3.31
N VAL A 30 -5.42 -6.91 2.65
CA VAL A 30 -4.29 -6.37 1.89
C VAL A 30 -4.22 -7.04 0.52
N VAL A 31 -4.02 -6.25 -0.53
CA VAL A 31 -3.63 -6.77 -1.86
C VAL A 31 -2.20 -6.36 -2.17
N ILE A 32 -1.40 -7.31 -2.63
CA ILE A 32 -0.08 -7.08 -3.23
C ILE A 32 -0.22 -7.24 -4.75
N ALA A 33 -0.22 -6.14 -5.50
CA ALA A 33 -0.17 -6.15 -6.96
C ALA A 33 1.29 -6.08 -7.42
N HIS A 34 1.88 -7.21 -7.83
CA HIS A 34 3.29 -7.29 -8.21
C HIS A 34 3.51 -8.12 -9.48
N GLY A 35 4.27 -7.58 -10.44
CA GLY A 35 4.43 -8.22 -11.76
C GLY A 35 5.26 -9.51 -11.75
N ASP A 36 6.06 -9.69 -10.71
CA ASP A 36 6.73 -10.97 -10.40
C ASP A 36 5.87 -11.73 -9.38
N VAL A 37 5.28 -12.85 -9.84
CA VAL A 37 4.34 -13.68 -9.06
C VAL A 37 5.00 -14.27 -7.81
N PRO A 38 6.18 -14.95 -7.89
CA PRO A 38 6.88 -15.42 -6.70
C PRO A 38 7.11 -14.34 -5.64
N VAL A 39 7.49 -13.13 -6.05
CA VAL A 39 7.68 -12.01 -5.10
C VAL A 39 6.36 -11.61 -4.45
N GLY A 40 5.29 -11.42 -5.24
CA GLY A 40 3.97 -11.06 -4.73
C GLY A 40 3.43 -12.08 -3.73
N GLU A 41 3.48 -13.36 -4.07
CA GLU A 41 3.02 -14.46 -3.22
C GLU A 41 3.84 -14.59 -1.93
N SER A 42 5.17 -14.39 -2.01
CA SER A 42 6.04 -14.41 -0.83
C SER A 42 5.70 -13.28 0.15
N LEU A 43 5.46 -12.06 -0.35
CA LEU A 43 5.04 -10.94 0.47
C LEU A 43 3.67 -11.19 1.11
N ALA A 44 2.70 -11.70 0.34
CA ALA A 44 1.37 -12.04 0.85
C ALA A 44 1.43 -13.16 1.91
N LEU A 45 2.25 -14.20 1.72
CA LEU A 45 2.48 -15.24 2.72
C LEU A 45 3.06 -14.67 4.02
N LEU A 46 4.11 -13.87 3.94
CA LEU A 46 4.76 -13.31 5.12
C LEU A 46 3.83 -12.34 5.88
N LEU A 47 2.99 -11.57 5.18
CA LEU A 47 1.95 -10.75 5.81
C LEU A 47 0.83 -11.59 6.45
N ARG A 48 0.44 -12.72 5.85
CA ARG A 48 -0.50 -13.66 6.49
C ARG A 48 0.05 -14.22 7.80
N LEU A 49 1.34 -14.56 7.84
CA LEU A 49 2.01 -14.98 9.08
C LEU A 49 2.03 -13.88 10.16
N ARG A 50 1.86 -12.60 9.77
CA ARG A 50 1.68 -11.45 10.68
C ARG A 50 0.23 -11.16 11.04
N GLY A 51 -0.72 -11.99 10.61
CA GLY A 51 -2.15 -11.84 10.94
C GLY A 51 -2.94 -10.93 9.98
N PHE A 52 -2.38 -10.56 8.82
CA PHE A 52 -3.12 -9.84 7.78
C PHE A 52 -3.87 -10.81 6.87
N THR A 53 -5.02 -10.39 6.33
CA THR A 53 -5.66 -11.11 5.22
C THR A 53 -5.06 -10.62 3.92
N ALA A 54 -3.91 -11.18 3.51
CA ALA A 54 -3.17 -10.73 2.34
C ALA A 54 -3.31 -11.70 1.15
N VAL A 55 -3.54 -11.13 -0.04
CA VAL A 55 -3.59 -11.85 -1.33
C VAL A 55 -2.70 -11.14 -2.35
N ALA A 56 -2.07 -11.89 -3.25
CA ALA A 56 -1.28 -11.33 -4.34
C ALA A 56 -2.03 -11.38 -5.67
N THR A 57 -1.71 -10.45 -6.56
CA THR A 57 -2.12 -10.45 -7.96
C THR A 57 -0.98 -9.93 -8.84
N SER A 58 -0.90 -10.40 -10.08
CA SER A 58 0.11 -9.97 -11.04
C SER A 58 -0.41 -9.03 -12.12
N THR A 59 -1.70 -8.67 -12.09
CA THR A 59 -2.31 -7.78 -13.08
C THR A 59 -3.17 -6.69 -12.44
N MET A 60 -3.29 -5.56 -13.14
CA MET A 60 -4.09 -4.42 -12.69
C MET A 60 -5.60 -4.71 -12.81
N GLU A 61 -6.03 -5.49 -13.80
CA GLU A 61 -7.44 -5.87 -13.98
C GLU A 61 -7.95 -6.68 -12.79
N ARG A 62 -7.14 -7.64 -12.30
CA ARG A 62 -7.47 -8.41 -11.10
C ARG A 62 -7.48 -7.54 -9.85
N LEU A 63 -6.55 -6.58 -9.74
CA LEU A 63 -6.56 -5.61 -8.64
C LEU A 63 -7.85 -4.78 -8.65
N GLU A 64 -8.30 -4.32 -9.82
CA GLU A 64 -9.56 -3.59 -9.98
C GLU A 64 -10.77 -4.42 -9.55
N LEU A 65 -10.88 -5.67 -10.03
CA LEU A 65 -11.97 -6.59 -9.64
C LEU A 65 -11.99 -6.88 -8.13
N MET A 66 -10.83 -7.15 -7.54
CA MET A 66 -10.71 -7.35 -6.08
C MET A 66 -11.10 -6.10 -5.32
N THR A 67 -10.73 -4.93 -5.84
CA THR A 67 -11.07 -3.65 -5.22
C THR A 67 -12.57 -3.40 -5.22
N GLU A 68 -13.24 -3.71 -6.33
CA GLU A 68 -14.68 -3.53 -6.49
C GLU A 68 -15.48 -4.50 -5.59
N HIS A 69 -15.10 -5.79 -5.59
CA HIS A 69 -15.92 -6.84 -4.98
C HIS A 69 -15.49 -7.23 -3.55
N TRP A 70 -14.18 -7.28 -3.28
CA TRP A 70 -13.64 -7.66 -1.97
C TRP A 70 -13.36 -6.44 -1.06
N LYS A 71 -13.12 -5.26 -1.64
CA LYS A 71 -12.90 -3.98 -0.92
C LYS A 71 -11.76 -4.06 0.11
N PRO A 72 -10.54 -4.43 -0.31
CA PRO A 72 -9.36 -4.43 0.55
C PRO A 72 -9.09 -3.05 1.16
N ARG A 73 -8.45 -3.03 2.33
CA ARG A 73 -8.18 -1.80 3.08
C ARG A 73 -6.80 -1.24 2.75
N ALA A 74 -5.86 -2.08 2.31
CA ALA A 74 -4.53 -1.64 1.85
C ALA A 74 -4.14 -2.28 0.52
N LEU A 75 -3.51 -1.49 -0.34
CA LEU A 75 -3.03 -1.87 -1.67
C LEU A 75 -1.54 -1.54 -1.76
N PHE A 76 -0.70 -2.53 -2.06
CA PHE A 76 0.69 -2.32 -2.46
C PHE A 76 0.82 -2.59 -3.95
N ILE A 77 1.29 -1.61 -4.72
CA ILE A 77 1.26 -1.66 -6.19
C ILE A 77 2.69 -1.51 -6.72
N ASP A 78 3.22 -2.55 -7.38
CA ASP A 78 4.44 -2.47 -8.20
C ASP A 78 4.25 -1.41 -9.27
N THR A 79 5.10 -0.39 -9.22
CA THR A 79 5.04 0.72 -10.18
C THR A 79 5.23 0.28 -11.62
N ARG A 80 5.89 -0.85 -11.87
CA ARG A 80 6.01 -1.42 -13.22
C ARG A 80 4.67 -1.88 -13.77
N LEU A 81 3.76 -2.38 -12.91
CA LEU A 81 2.40 -2.75 -13.31
C LEU A 81 1.55 -1.51 -13.57
N GLY A 82 1.64 -0.50 -12.70
CA GLY A 82 0.87 0.75 -12.84
C GLY A 82 1.30 1.59 -14.05
N ARG A 83 2.58 1.55 -14.43
CA ARG A 83 3.13 2.34 -15.54
C ARG A 83 2.57 1.99 -16.92
N ALA A 84 2.14 0.75 -17.13
CA ALA A 84 1.63 0.30 -18.43
C ALA A 84 0.43 1.13 -18.91
N ASP A 85 -0.30 1.73 -17.96
CA ASP A 85 -1.49 2.54 -18.21
C ASP A 85 -1.43 3.85 -17.41
N ASP A 86 -0.23 4.42 -17.30
CA ASP A 86 0.04 5.71 -16.64
C ASP A 86 -0.66 5.89 -15.27
N PHE A 87 -0.71 4.82 -14.48
CA PHE A 87 -1.33 4.78 -13.15
C PHE A 87 -2.81 5.19 -13.12
N ARG A 88 -3.57 4.99 -14.20
CA ARG A 88 -5.00 5.36 -14.32
C ARG A 88 -5.83 4.93 -13.10
N PHE A 89 -5.68 3.68 -12.66
CA PHE A 89 -6.36 3.16 -11.47
C PHE A 89 -6.13 4.03 -10.23
N VAL A 90 -4.88 4.38 -9.95
CA VAL A 90 -4.51 5.13 -8.74
C VAL A 90 -5.04 6.55 -8.80
N ARG A 91 -4.97 7.22 -9.96
CA ARG A 91 -5.50 8.58 -10.14
C ARG A 91 -7.01 8.62 -9.94
N ASN A 92 -7.72 7.64 -10.52
CA ASN A 92 -9.16 7.49 -10.38
C ASN A 92 -9.55 7.21 -8.93
N ALA A 93 -8.85 6.28 -8.28
CA ALA A 93 -9.04 5.94 -6.87
C ALA A 93 -8.78 7.14 -5.95
N ALA A 94 -7.73 7.92 -6.18
CA ALA A 94 -7.38 9.10 -5.37
C ALA A 94 -8.46 10.18 -5.38
N SER A 95 -9.23 10.28 -6.48
CA SER A 95 -10.34 11.23 -6.64
C SER A 95 -11.70 10.66 -6.20
N ASN A 96 -11.77 9.37 -5.88
CA ASN A 96 -13.01 8.68 -5.55
C ASN A 96 -13.23 8.59 -4.02
N PRO A 97 -14.34 9.13 -3.47
CA PRO A 97 -14.64 9.05 -2.04
C PRO A 97 -14.67 7.63 -1.47
N ALA A 98 -14.99 6.61 -2.27
CA ALA A 98 -14.99 5.21 -1.86
C ALA A 98 -13.60 4.72 -1.39
N PHE A 99 -12.53 5.35 -1.87
CA PHE A 99 -11.14 5.03 -1.53
C PHE A 99 -10.55 5.93 -0.45
N ARG A 100 -11.35 6.83 0.13
CA ARG A 100 -10.89 7.79 1.16
C ARG A 100 -10.17 7.10 2.32
N ASN A 101 -10.61 5.89 2.65
CA ASN A 101 -10.05 5.11 3.74
C ASN A 101 -9.20 3.94 3.25
N VAL A 102 -8.86 3.81 1.97
CA VAL A 102 -8.01 2.72 1.45
C VAL A 102 -6.56 3.23 1.35
N LEU A 103 -5.62 2.55 2.00
CA LEU A 103 -4.20 2.88 1.92
C LEU A 103 -3.61 2.39 0.59
N MET A 104 -3.04 3.29 -0.21
CA MET A 104 -2.40 2.94 -1.48
C MET A 104 -0.90 3.25 -1.42
N VAL A 105 -0.06 2.23 -1.56
CA VAL A 105 1.40 2.33 -1.42
C VAL A 105 2.08 1.92 -2.71
N ALA A 106 2.94 2.78 -3.24
CA ALA A 106 3.76 2.48 -4.41
C ALA A 106 4.95 1.59 -4.02
N MET A 107 5.12 0.44 -4.69
CA MET A 107 6.31 -0.39 -4.58
C MET A 107 7.29 0.00 -5.68
N THR A 108 8.13 0.98 -5.40
CA THR A 108 9.08 1.55 -6.35
C THR A 108 10.34 0.69 -6.46
N SER A 109 11.10 0.87 -7.53
CA SER A 109 12.46 0.39 -7.73
C SER A 109 13.48 1.36 -7.11
N VAL A 110 14.72 0.91 -6.95
CA VAL A 110 15.85 1.77 -6.52
C VAL A 110 16.31 2.77 -7.59
N PHE A 111 15.75 2.73 -8.80
CA PHE A 111 16.17 3.60 -9.88
C PHE A 111 15.65 5.03 -9.71
N GLN A 112 16.47 6.02 -10.10
CA GLN A 112 16.27 7.45 -9.84
C GLN A 112 14.99 8.07 -10.43
N HIS A 113 14.26 7.35 -11.29
CA HIS A 113 13.05 7.83 -11.96
C HIS A 113 11.76 7.69 -11.15
N GLU A 114 11.82 7.17 -9.91
CA GLU A 114 10.64 6.97 -9.06
C GLU A 114 10.77 7.79 -7.77
N LEU A 115 10.63 9.10 -7.94
CA LEU A 115 10.82 10.05 -6.87
C LEU A 115 9.57 10.10 -5.98
N PRO A 116 9.74 10.24 -4.65
CA PRO A 116 8.63 10.35 -3.70
C PRO A 116 7.57 11.38 -4.11
N ARG A 117 8.01 12.55 -4.60
CA ARG A 117 7.13 13.63 -5.08
C ARG A 117 6.20 13.21 -6.21
N ASP A 118 6.66 12.35 -7.12
CA ASP A 118 5.87 11.94 -8.29
C ASP A 118 4.81 10.93 -7.88
N MET A 119 5.16 9.98 -7.00
CA MET A 119 4.20 9.01 -6.45
C MET A 119 3.10 9.71 -5.66
N ARG A 120 3.45 10.72 -4.86
CA ARG A 120 2.49 11.54 -4.14
C ARG A 120 1.56 12.31 -5.09
N ARG A 121 2.10 12.89 -6.17
CA ARG A 121 1.31 13.62 -7.18
C ARG A 121 0.34 12.72 -7.96
N ILE A 122 0.70 11.46 -8.17
CA ILE A 122 -0.18 10.45 -8.81
C ILE A 122 -1.37 10.09 -7.91
N GLY A 123 -1.19 10.19 -6.58
CA GLY A 123 -2.25 9.94 -5.60
C GLY A 123 -1.99 8.78 -4.65
N PHE A 124 -0.76 8.25 -4.62
CA PHE A 124 -0.35 7.29 -3.59
C PHE A 124 -0.29 7.96 -2.21
N ASP A 125 -0.62 7.20 -1.17
CA ASP A 125 -0.53 7.61 0.22
C ASP A 125 0.85 7.39 0.82
N GLY A 126 1.65 6.52 0.20
CA GLY A 126 3.03 6.24 0.58
C GLY A 126 3.81 5.50 -0.51
N LEU A 127 5.07 5.18 -0.21
CA LEU A 127 5.91 4.31 -1.02
C LEU A 127 6.77 3.40 -0.16
N CYS A 128 7.23 2.32 -0.78
CA CYS A 128 8.33 1.48 -0.32
C CYS A 128 9.23 1.11 -1.51
N ARG A 129 10.54 1.26 -1.35
CA ARG A 129 11.53 0.85 -2.36
C ARG A 129 11.78 -0.64 -2.28
N ARG A 130 11.86 -1.29 -3.44
CA ARG A 130 12.22 -2.69 -3.57
C ARG A 130 13.73 -2.86 -3.66
N PRO A 131 14.33 -3.84 -2.96
CA PRO A 131 13.66 -4.81 -2.08
C PRO A 131 13.17 -4.15 -0.80
N CYS A 132 11.90 -4.34 -0.44
CA CYS A 132 11.33 -3.85 0.81
C CYS A 132 11.21 -5.01 1.80
N PRO A 133 11.86 -4.92 2.97
CA PRO A 133 11.69 -5.92 4.02
C PRO A 133 10.22 -5.99 4.49
N VAL A 134 9.68 -7.21 4.62
CA VAL A 134 8.26 -7.38 5.01
C VAL A 134 7.95 -6.79 6.38
N TRP A 135 8.91 -6.76 7.30
CA TRP A 135 8.71 -6.15 8.61
C TRP A 135 8.36 -4.65 8.49
N GLN A 136 8.89 -3.93 7.50
CA GLN A 136 8.54 -2.51 7.27
C GLN A 136 7.09 -2.38 6.79
N LEU A 137 6.67 -3.25 5.86
CA LEU A 137 5.27 -3.31 5.40
C LEU A 137 4.33 -3.62 6.57
N ALA A 138 4.69 -4.59 7.42
CA ALA A 138 3.92 -4.97 8.58
C ALA A 138 3.77 -3.79 9.57
N VAL A 139 4.85 -3.09 9.90
CA VAL A 139 4.81 -1.91 10.80
C VAL A 139 3.92 -0.80 10.25
N MET A 140 3.96 -0.54 8.93
CA MET A 140 3.07 0.44 8.30
C MET A 140 1.62 0.00 8.38
N LEU A 141 1.33 -1.27 8.11
CA LEU A 141 -0.02 -1.81 8.18
C LEU A 141 -0.54 -1.82 9.62
N GLU A 142 0.28 -2.22 10.59
CA GLU A 142 -0.05 -2.16 12.02
C GLU A 142 -0.43 -0.74 12.43
N SER A 143 0.39 0.26 12.06
CA SER A 143 0.10 1.67 12.32
C SER A 143 -1.18 2.16 11.62
N TYR A 144 -1.45 1.67 10.41
CA TYR A 144 -2.65 2.01 9.63
C TYR A 144 -3.93 1.38 10.20
N PHE A 145 -3.84 0.16 10.76
CA PHE A 145 -4.96 -0.58 11.34
C PHE A 145 -5.12 -0.39 12.84
N ASP A 146 -4.24 0.36 13.51
CA ASP A 146 -4.31 0.63 14.94
C ASP A 146 -5.49 1.56 15.28
N PRO A 147 -6.50 1.10 16.04
CA PRO A 147 -7.65 1.91 16.44
C PRO A 147 -7.33 2.88 17.61
N SER A 148 -6.21 2.72 18.32
CA SER A 148 -5.89 3.46 19.55
C SER A 148 -5.36 4.88 19.33
N ALA A 149 -5.08 5.26 18.08
CA ALA A 149 -4.54 6.59 17.74
C ALA A 149 -5.56 7.76 17.81
N ASP A 150 -6.79 7.50 18.28
CA ASP A 150 -7.91 8.46 18.34
C ASP A 150 -8.06 9.20 19.69
N HIS A 151 -7.14 9.04 20.64
CA HIS A 151 -7.19 9.71 21.95
C HIS A 151 -5.95 10.57 22.26
N SER A 152 -5.65 11.57 21.42
CA SER A 152 -4.69 12.64 21.77
C SER A 152 -5.03 13.95 21.08
#